data_AF-A0A820EZK4-F1
#
_entry.id   AF-A0A820EZK4-F1
#
_cell.length_a   1.000
_cell.length_b   1.000
_cell.length_c   1.000
_cell.angle_alpha   90.00
_cell.angle_beta   90.00
_cell.angle_gamma   90.00
#
_symmetry.space_group_name_H-M   'P 1'
#
loop_
_entity.id
_entity.type
_entity.pdbx_description
1 polymer ?
#
loop_
_entity_poly.entity_id
_entity_poly.type
_entity_poly.pdbx_seq_one_letter_code
_entity_poly.pdbx_strand_id
1 'polypeptide(L)'
;HHFIISPNLISKYISQLSENKNIKKVYDVLLTAGGVEISLCLASMFLPLGIPISYYEILQETLKYECIAIGYRLMKYLHDETRFYGIVLNPDKQEQVIFSKHDKIIILAEQFISSSQDNCTNF
;
A
#
# COMPACT_ATOMS: atom_id res chain seq x y z
N HIS A 1 17.89 -4.83 7.30
CA HIS A 1 17.38 -3.43 7.36
C HIS A 1 15.90 -3.42 7.00
N HIS A 2 15.00 -3.72 7.94
CA HIS A 2 13.55 -3.68 7.68
C HIS A 2 12.95 -2.53 8.48
N PHE A 3 12.39 -1.53 7.79
CA PHE A 3 11.60 -0.47 8.38
C PHE A 3 10.12 -0.91 8.39
N ILE A 4 9.64 -1.38 9.54
CA ILE A 4 8.22 -1.52 9.80
C ILE A 4 7.67 -0.10 9.94
N ILE A 5 6.92 0.37 8.94
CA ILE A 5 6.25 1.68 9.01
C ILE A 5 4.94 1.45 9.74
N SER A 6 4.79 2.06 10.92
CA SER A 6 3.60 1.94 11.76
C SER A 6 2.32 2.36 11.00
N PRO A 7 1.23 1.57 11.08
CA PRO A 7 -0.08 1.89 10.48
C PRO A 7 -0.62 3.28 10.87
N ASN A 8 -0.26 3.74 12.07
CA ASN A 8 -0.71 5.02 12.62
C ASN A 8 -0.18 6.23 11.84
N LEU A 9 1.00 6.10 11.23
CA LEU A 9 1.58 7.18 10.43
C LEU A 9 0.74 7.41 9.17
N ILE A 10 0.34 6.33 8.49
CA ILE A 10 -0.46 6.36 7.27
C ILE A 10 -1.87 6.87 7.58
N SER A 11 -2.51 6.35 8.64
CA SER A 11 -3.85 6.79 9.05
C SER A 11 -3.90 8.30 9.32
N LYS A 12 -2.87 8.85 9.99
CA LYS A 12 -2.78 10.29 10.28
C LYS A 12 -2.54 11.14 9.01
N TYR A 13 -1.73 10.66 8.06
CA TYR A 13 -1.53 11.35 6.78
C TYR A 13 -2.75 11.27 5.87
N ILE A 14 -3.40 10.11 5.79
CA ILE A 14 -4.67 9.95 5.05
C ILE A 14 -5.76 10.82 5.66
N SER A 15 -5.82 10.96 6.99
CA SER A 15 -6.73 11.87 7.67
C SER A 15 -6.50 13.33 7.23
N GLN A 16 -5.24 13.79 7.16
CA GLN A 16 -4.90 15.12 6.63
C GLN A 16 -5.31 15.28 5.15
N LEU A 17 -5.28 14.22 4.35
CA LEU A 17 -5.69 14.24 2.94
C LEU A 17 -7.22 14.09 2.75
N SER A 18 -7.93 13.58 3.76
CA SER A 18 -9.37 13.27 3.72
C SER A 18 -10.30 14.49 3.63
N GLU A 19 -9.76 15.70 3.82
CA GLU A 19 -10.47 16.95 3.55
C GLU A 19 -10.89 17.06 2.07
N ASN A 20 -10.26 16.27 1.19
CA ASN A 20 -10.61 16.16 -0.22
C ASN A 20 -11.66 15.05 -0.47
N LYS A 21 -12.76 15.38 -1.14
CA LYS A 21 -13.97 14.52 -1.29
C LYS A 21 -13.70 13.12 -1.86
N ASN A 22 -12.64 12.93 -2.64
CA ASN A 22 -12.27 11.63 -3.21
C ASN A 22 -11.59 10.70 -2.18
N ILE A 23 -10.85 11.25 -1.21
CA ILE A 23 -10.15 10.51 -0.16
C ILE A 23 -11.14 10.03 0.91
N LYS A 24 -12.26 10.72 1.08
CA LYS A 24 -13.34 10.34 2.00
C LYS A 24 -13.88 8.92 1.76
N LYS A 25 -13.92 8.43 0.51
CA LYS A 25 -14.36 7.05 0.20
C LYS A 25 -13.41 5.98 0.76
N VAL A 26 -12.11 6.25 0.72
CA VAL A 26 -11.09 5.36 1.32
C VAL A 26 -11.19 5.42 2.85
N TYR A 27 -11.46 6.61 3.40
CA TYR A 27 -11.70 6.82 4.83
C TYR A 27 -12.96 6.12 5.36
N ASP A 28 -14.05 6.11 4.59
CA ASP A 28 -15.26 5.40 4.98
C ASP A 28 -15.02 3.88 4.98
N VAL A 29 -14.35 3.31 3.97
CA VAL A 29 -13.97 1.88 3.97
C VAL A 29 -13.08 1.54 5.18
N LEU A 30 -12.16 2.43 5.53
CA LEU A 30 -11.29 2.33 6.71
C LEU A 30 -12.04 2.27 8.05
N LEU A 31 -13.11 3.05 8.20
CA LEU A 31 -13.87 3.15 9.45
C LEU A 31 -15.02 2.14 9.55
N THR A 32 -15.49 1.61 8.42
CA THR A 32 -16.66 0.72 8.38
C THR A 32 -16.29 -0.75 8.52
N ALA A 33 -15.02 -1.12 8.32
CA ALA A 33 -14.61 -2.51 8.30
C ALA A 33 -14.35 -3.05 9.71
N GLY A 34 -15.29 -3.85 10.23
CA GLY A 34 -15.09 -4.67 11.42
C GLY A 34 -14.03 -5.74 11.19
N GLY A 35 -12.74 -5.36 11.27
CA GLY A 35 -11.60 -6.27 11.23
C GLY A 35 -10.70 -6.22 9.98
N VAL A 36 -10.89 -5.28 9.04
CA VAL A 36 -10.00 -5.10 7.88
C VAL A 36 -9.04 -3.94 8.12
N GLU A 37 -7.74 -4.16 7.95
CA GLU A 37 -6.69 -3.17 8.15
C GLU A 37 -6.07 -2.71 6.82
N ILE A 38 -5.66 -1.43 6.77
CA ILE A 38 -4.78 -0.94 5.70
C ILE A 38 -3.33 -1.21 6.08
N SER A 39 -2.60 -1.85 5.17
CA SER A 39 -1.18 -2.14 5.32
C SER A 39 -0.34 -1.67 4.13
N LEU A 40 0.93 -1.39 4.38
CA LEU A 40 1.93 -1.10 3.36
C LEU A 40 2.88 -2.29 3.19
N CYS A 41 2.83 -2.94 2.04
CA CYS A 41 3.67 -4.09 1.71
C CYS A 41 4.65 -3.73 0.60
N LEU A 42 5.85 -4.32 0.58
CA LEU A 42 6.80 -4.08 -0.50
C LEU A 42 6.21 -4.54 -1.83
N ALA A 43 6.36 -3.74 -2.89
CA ALA A 43 5.85 -4.11 -4.21
C ALA A 43 6.45 -5.43 -4.71
N SER A 44 7.70 -5.71 -4.34
CA SER A 44 8.38 -6.97 -4.66
C SER A 44 7.75 -8.21 -4.03
N MET A 45 6.82 -8.08 -3.10
CA MET A 45 6.07 -9.23 -2.55
C MET A 45 5.04 -9.77 -3.54
N PHE A 46 4.53 -8.92 -4.43
CA PHE A 46 3.44 -9.25 -5.35
C PHE A 46 3.87 -9.16 -6.82
N LEU A 47 4.83 -8.28 -7.14
CA LEU A 47 5.08 -7.83 -8.50
C LEU A 47 6.56 -7.89 -8.87
N PRO A 48 6.90 -8.16 -10.15
CA PRO A 48 8.23 -7.94 -10.67
C PRO A 48 8.57 -6.44 -10.68
N LEU A 49 9.83 -6.13 -10.37
CA LEU A 49 10.33 -4.74 -10.32
C LEU A 49 10.96 -4.34 -11.66
N GLY A 50 11.03 -3.03 -11.91
CA GLY A 50 11.74 -2.47 -13.06
C GLY A 50 11.03 -2.61 -14.41
N ILE A 51 9.82 -3.18 -14.44
CA ILE A 51 8.99 -3.25 -15.63
C ILE A 51 7.68 -2.46 -15.43
N PRO A 52 7.05 -1.96 -16.51
CA PRO A 52 5.73 -1.35 -16.42
C PRO A 52 4.68 -2.38 -16.00
N ILE A 53 3.91 -2.05 -14.97
CA ILE A 53 2.78 -2.85 -14.47
C ILE A 53 1.55 -1.95 -14.42
N SER A 54 0.43 -2.42 -14.96
CA SER A 54 -0.86 -1.74 -14.88
C SER A 54 -1.49 -1.93 -13.51
N TYR A 55 -2.28 -0.95 -13.04
CA TYR A 55 -3.01 -1.11 -11.78
C TYR A 55 -3.96 -2.32 -11.79
N TYR A 56 -4.48 -2.71 -12.95
CA TYR A 56 -5.24 -3.95 -13.08
C TYR A 56 -4.41 -5.20 -12.71
N GLU A 57 -3.17 -5.31 -13.19
CA GLU A 57 -2.26 -6.40 -12.82
C GLU A 57 -1.95 -6.37 -11.32
N ILE A 58 -1.76 -5.19 -10.73
CA ILE A 58 -1.57 -5.04 -9.28
C ILE A 58 -2.74 -5.67 -8.51
N LEU A 59 -3.97 -5.35 -8.90
CA LEU A 59 -5.17 -5.93 -8.27
C LEU A 59 -5.18 -7.45 -8.39
N GLN A 60 -4.92 -7.99 -9.59
CA GLN A 60 -4.92 -9.43 -9.82
C GLN A 60 -3.87 -10.15 -8.97
N GLU A 61 -2.66 -9.59 -8.86
CA GLU A 61 -1.60 -10.21 -8.07
C GLU A 61 -1.88 -10.14 -6.57
N THR A 62 -2.40 -9.02 -6.04
CA THR A 62 -2.72 -8.92 -4.61
C THR A 62 -3.86 -9.84 -4.17
N LEU A 63 -4.84 -10.09 -5.06
CA LEU A 63 -5.97 -10.97 -4.77
C LEU A 63 -5.55 -12.42 -4.49
N LYS A 64 -4.41 -12.85 -5.04
CA LYS A 64 -3.83 -14.19 -4.77
C LYS A 64 -3.40 -14.38 -3.31
N TYR A 65 -3.26 -13.28 -2.57
CA TYR A 65 -2.86 -13.24 -1.16
C TYR A 65 -4.03 -12.84 -0.26
N GLU A 66 -5.28 -12.97 -0.74
CA GLU A 66 -6.49 -12.58 -0.01
C GLU A 66 -6.49 -11.09 0.39
N CYS A 67 -5.78 -10.27 -0.39
CA CYS A 67 -5.62 -8.84 -0.17
C CYS A 67 -6.17 -8.05 -1.35
N ILE A 68 -6.61 -6.82 -1.10
CA ILE A 68 -7.07 -5.91 -2.14
C ILE A 68 -6.15 -4.70 -2.19
N ALA A 69 -5.43 -4.51 -3.31
CA ALA A 69 -4.73 -3.25 -3.54
C ALA A 69 -5.72 -2.09 -3.67
N ILE A 70 -5.43 -1.00 -2.99
CA ILE A 70 -6.17 0.27 -3.09
C ILE A 70 -5.31 1.42 -3.61
N GLY A 71 -4.02 1.17 -3.81
CA GLY A 71 -3.06 2.13 -4.29
C GLY A 71 -1.62 1.69 -4.08
N TYR A 72 -0.69 2.61 -4.25
CA TYR A 72 0.74 2.39 -4.06
C TYR A 72 1.45 3.65 -3.58
N ARG A 73 2.68 3.46 -3.11
CA ARG A 73 3.59 4.53 -2.71
C ARG A 73 4.93 4.39 -3.41
N LEU A 74 5.30 5.46 -4.13
CA LEU A 74 6.60 5.60 -4.79
C LEU A 74 7.58 6.34 -3.89
N MET A 75 8.58 5.63 -3.38
CA MET A 75 9.55 6.15 -2.41
C MET A 75 10.48 7.23 -2.98
N LYS A 76 10.63 7.31 -4.31
CA LYS A 76 11.36 8.42 -4.95
C LYS A 76 10.75 9.80 -4.67
N TYR A 77 9.47 9.86 -4.30
CA TYR A 77 8.76 11.09 -3.96
C TYR A 77 8.56 11.26 -2.44
N LEU A 78 9.33 10.54 -1.61
CA LEU A 78 9.17 10.53 -0.14
C LEU A 78 9.14 11.92 0.51
N HIS A 79 9.80 12.92 -0.08
CA HIS A 79 9.89 14.29 0.44
C HIS A 79 9.19 15.32 -0.44
N ASP A 80 8.42 14.87 -1.44
CA ASP A 80 7.71 15.74 -2.37
C ASP A 80 6.22 15.81 -2.02
N GLU A 81 5.86 16.86 -1.28
CA GLU A 81 4.48 17.10 -0.87
C GLU A 81 3.54 17.36 -2.05
N THR A 82 4.04 17.97 -3.13
CA THR A 82 3.25 18.24 -4.35
C THR A 82 2.85 16.96 -5.08
N ARG A 83 3.59 15.87 -4.84
CA ARG A 83 3.32 14.51 -5.32
C ARG A 83 2.68 13.64 -4.25
N PHE A 84 2.08 14.24 -3.21
CA PHE A 84 1.48 13.52 -2.08
C PHE A 84 2.45 12.51 -1.44
N TYR A 85 3.73 12.87 -1.35
CA TYR A 85 4.79 12.00 -0.83
C TYR A 85 4.91 10.65 -1.57
N GLY A 86 4.50 10.64 -2.84
CA GLY A 86 4.47 9.49 -3.74
C GLY A 86 3.27 8.56 -3.57
N ILE A 87 2.29 8.93 -2.76
CA ILE A 87 1.08 8.13 -2.55
C ILE A 87 0.11 8.35 -3.71
N VAL A 88 -0.32 7.25 -4.32
CA VAL A 88 -1.39 7.23 -5.33
C VAL A 88 -2.45 6.25 -4.87
N LEU A 89 -3.67 6.74 -4.71
CA LEU A 89 -4.84 5.95 -4.30
C LEU A 89 -5.85 5.90 -5.44
N ASN A 90 -6.53 4.77 -5.57
CA ASN A 90 -7.48 4.49 -6.65
C ASN A 90 -6.94 4.94 -8.04
N PRO A 91 -5.78 4.42 -8.48
CA PRO A 91 -5.25 4.69 -9.81
C PRO A 91 -6.24 4.23 -10.89
N ASP A 92 -6.13 4.78 -12.09
CA ASP A 92 -6.85 4.23 -13.23
C ASP A 92 -6.33 2.80 -13.52
N LYS A 93 -7.22 1.87 -13.89
CA LYS A 93 -6.85 0.47 -14.14
C LYS A 93 -5.80 0.31 -15.24
N GLN A 94 -5.78 1.22 -16.21
CA GLN A 94 -4.84 1.24 -17.33
C GLN A 94 -3.55 2.00 -17.01
N GLU A 95 -3.52 2.75 -15.90
CA GLU A 95 -2.33 3.49 -15.50
C GLU A 95 -1.19 2.53 -15.22
N GLN A 96 -0.04 2.79 -15.85
CA GLN A 96 1.17 2.00 -15.70
C GLN A 96 2.14 2.65 -14.73
N VAL A 97 2.75 1.83 -13.90
CA VAL A 97 3.75 2.22 -12.92
C VAL A 97 4.93 1.27 -12.95
N ILE A 98 6.14 1.81 -12.77
CA ILE A 98 7.37 1.02 -12.64
C ILE A 98 7.81 1.08 -11.18
N PHE A 99 7.82 -0.08 -10.51
CA PHE A 99 8.22 -0.18 -9.13
C PHE A 99 9.73 -0.39 -8.97
N SER A 100 10.28 0.31 -7.99
CA SER A 100 11.60 0.11 -7.42
C SER A 100 11.53 -0.78 -6.18
N LYS A 101 12.70 -1.26 -5.73
CA LYS A 101 12.83 -2.17 -4.57
C LYS A 101 12.29 -1.64 -3.23
N HIS A 102 12.06 -0.33 -3.13
CA HIS A 102 11.57 0.29 -1.90
C HIS A 102 10.10 0.67 -1.98
N ASP A 103 9.52 0.65 -3.17
CA ASP A 103 8.14 1.06 -3.38
C ASP A 103 7.18 0.05 -2.74
N LYS A 104 6.01 0.55 -2.36
CA LYS A 104 5.06 -0.22 -1.56
C LYS A 104 3.68 -0.21 -2.19
N ILE A 105 2.95 -1.32 -2.05
CA ILE A 105 1.53 -1.41 -2.36
C ILE A 105 0.74 -1.16 -1.09
N ILE A 106 -0.31 -0.36 -1.21
CA ILE A 106 -1.28 -0.09 -0.14
C ILE A 106 -2.39 -1.12 -0.31
N ILE A 107 -2.57 -1.99 0.68
CA ILE A 107 -3.54 -3.09 0.63
C ILE A 107 -4.56 -2.97 1.76
N LEU A 108 -5.76 -3.52 1.52
CA LEU A 108 -6.75 -3.89 2.53
C LEU A 108 -6.70 -5.39 2.74
N ALA A 109 -6.64 -5.84 4.00
CA ALA A 109 -6.65 -7.24 4.39
C ALA A 109 -7.24 -7.42 5.79
N GLU A 110 -7.91 -8.55 6.05
CA GLU A 110 -8.43 -8.86 7.39
C GLU A 110 -7.31 -9.18 8.40
N GLN A 111 -6.32 -9.97 8.00
CA GLN A 111 -5.12 -10.24 8.78
C GLN A 111 -3.94 -10.46 7.84
N PHE A 112 -3.13 -9.42 7.60
CA PHE A 112 -1.88 -9.60 6.87
C PHE A 112 -0.77 -10.03 7.83
N ILE A 113 -0.70 -11.33 8.12
CA ILE A 113 0.48 -11.89 8.78
C ILE A 113 1.57 -11.97 7.72
N SER A 114 2.59 -11.12 7.83
CA SER A 114 3.84 -11.36 7.12
C SER A 114 4.47 -12.62 7.73
N SER A 115 4.10 -13.81 7.25
CA SER A 115 4.67 -15.08 7.69
C SER A 115 6.14 -15.15 7.27
N SER A 116 7.01 -14.51 8.05
CA SER A 116 8.46 -14.70 8.21
C SER A 116 9.00 -13.82 9.35
N GLN A 117 8.34 -13.84 10.51
CA GLN A 117 8.96 -13.42 11.78
C GLN A 117 8.85 -14.47 12.91
N ASP A 118 8.67 -15.73 12.54
CA ASP A 118 8.92 -16.84 13.47
C ASP A 118 10.18 -17.58 13.04
N ASN A 119 11.10 -17.75 14.00
CA ASN A 119 12.45 -18.33 13.92
C ASN A 119 13.59 -17.37 13.52
N CYS A 120 13.95 -16.48 14.45
CA CYS A 120 15.33 -16.39 14.96
C CYS A 120 15.37 -15.56 16.25
N THR A 121 14.73 -16.08 17.30
CA THR A 121 15.18 -15.91 18.68
C THR A 121 15.65 -17.29 19.12
N ASN A 122 16.95 -17.58 18.93
CA ASN A 122 17.76 -18.46 19.77
C ASN A 122 19.20 -18.50 19.25
N PHE A 123 20.12 -18.22 20.18
CA PHE A 123 21.59 -18.12 20.13
C PHE A 123 22.17 -16.76 19.74
#